data_AF-A0ABD5SY14-F1
#
_entry.id   AF-A0ABD5SY14-F1
#
_cell.length_a   1.000
_cell.length_b   1.000
_cell.length_c   1.000
_cell.angle_alpha   90.00
_cell.angle_beta   90.00
_cell.angle_gamma   90.00
#
_symmetry.space_group_name_H-M   'P 1'
#
loop_
_entity.id
_entity.type
_entity.pdbx_description
1 polymer ?
#
loop_
_entity_poly.entity_id
_entity_poly.type
_entity_poly.pdbx_seq_one_letter_code
_entity_poly.pdbx_strand_id
1 'polypeptide(L)' 'MPECQNCGAFVTERYARVFTPRGVDDPRVCPDCQDKIRDGADVRDARSPRDP' A
#
# COMPACT_ATOMS: atom_id res chain seq x y z
N MET A 1 -6.94 8.29 -10.27
CA MET A 1 -5.70 7.55 -9.97
C MET A 1 -5.80 7.17 -8.49
N PRO A 2 -5.78 5.89 -8.12
CA PRO A 2 -5.91 5.48 -6.73
C PRO A 2 -4.78 6.02 -5.86
N GLU A 3 -5.04 6.18 -4.57
CA GLU A 3 -4.12 6.82 -3.63
C GLU A 3 -3.71 5.85 -2.52
N CYS A 4 -2.45 5.92 -2.09
CA CYS A 4 -1.99 5.17 -0.94
C CYS A 4 -2.62 5.73 0.34
N GLN A 5 -3.35 4.91 1.10
CA GLN A 5 -3.95 5.38 2.35
C GLN A 5 -2.93 5.69 3.47
N ASN A 6 -1.67 5.24 3.33
CA ASN A 6 -0.61 5.52 4.30
C ASN A 6 0.13 6.84 4.02
N CYS A 7 0.57 7.07 2.78
CA CYS A 7 1.41 8.22 2.43
C CYS A 7 0.75 9.23 1.47
N GLY A 8 -0.45 8.95 0.97
CA GLY A 8 -1.16 9.81 0.01
C GLY A 8 -0.57 9.82 -1.40
N ALA A 9 0.47 9.02 -1.67
CA ALA A 9 1.06 8.95 -3.00
C ALA A 9 0.10 8.29 -4.00
N PHE A 10 0.10 8.78 -5.24
CA PHE A 10 -0.65 8.19 -6.32
C PHE A 10 -0.04 6.84 -6.74
N VAL A 11 -0.89 5.83 -6.93
CA VAL A 11 -0.51 4.52 -7.46
C VAL A 11 -1.26 4.23 -8.76
N THR A 12 -0.71 3.34 -9.58
CA THR A 12 -1.40 2.94 -10.80
C THR A 12 -2.67 2.14 -10.50
N GLU A 13 -3.68 2.28 -11.36
CA GLU A 13 -4.92 1.48 -11.27
C GLU A 13 -4.64 -0.02 -11.30
N ARG A 14 -3.62 -0.44 -12.08
CA ARG A 14 -3.17 -1.82 -12.13
C ARG A 14 -2.64 -2.29 -10.78
N TYR A 15 -1.88 -1.45 -10.08
CA TYR A 15 -1.40 -1.75 -8.74
C TYR A 15 -2.56 -1.91 -7.76
N ALA A 16 -3.46 -0.92 -7.70
CA ALA A 16 -4.61 -0.95 -6.81
C ALA A 16 -5.48 -2.20 -7.03
N ARG A 17 -5.76 -2.57 -8.29
CA ARG A 17 -6.55 -3.76 -8.63
C ARG A 17 -5.98 -5.07 -8.08
N VAL A 18 -4.66 -5.20 -7.99
CA VAL A 18 -3.99 -6.44 -7.56
C VAL A 18 -3.82 -6.48 -6.05
N PHE A 19 -3.55 -5.33 -5.41
CA PHE A 19 -3.09 -5.28 -4.03
C PHE A 19 -4.14 -4.80 -3.03
N THR A 20 -5.27 -4.28 -3.50
CA THR A 20 -6.38 -3.83 -2.67
C THR A 20 -7.37 -4.98 -2.41
N PRO A 21 -7.73 -5.26 -1.14
CA PRO A 21 -8.76 -6.24 -0.81
C PRO A 21 -10.12 -5.90 -1.43
N ARG A 22 -11.00 -6.91 -1.57
CA ARG A 22 -12.37 -6.66 -2.03
C ARG A 22 -13.11 -5.76 -1.03
N GLY A 23 -13.86 -4.78 -1.55
CA GLY A 23 -14.61 -3.82 -0.72
C GLY A 23 -13.78 -2.68 -0.14
N VAL A 24 -12.52 -2.55 -0.58
CA VAL A 24 -11.68 -1.38 -0.31
C VAL A 24 -11.34 -0.75 -1.66
N ASP A 25 -11.47 0.57 -1.77
CA ASP A 25 -11.31 1.28 -3.05
C ASP A 25 -9.84 1.58 -3.36
N ASP A 26 -9.04 1.80 -2.33
CA ASP A 26 -7.65 2.27 -2.43
C ASP A 26 -6.65 1.35 -1.69
N PRO A 27 -5.41 1.20 -2.21
CA PRO A 27 -4.41 0.38 -1.55
C PRO A 27 -4.00 0.99 -0.21
N ARG A 28 -3.96 0.13 0.80
CA ARG A 28 -3.63 0.55 2.17
C ARG A 28 -2.19 1.06 2.32
N VAL A 29 -1.26 0.42 1.62
CA VAL A 29 0.18 0.73 1.65
C VAL A 29 0.74 0.50 0.25
N CYS A 30 1.48 1.47 -0.29
CA CYS A 30 2.14 1.40 -1.59
C CYS A 30 3.56 0.79 -1.47
N PRO A 31 4.26 0.49 -2.58
CA PRO A 31 5.60 -0.10 -2.50
C PRO A 31 6.64 0.88 -1.92
N ASP A 32 6.40 2.19 -2.02
CA ASP A 32 7.32 3.25 -1.60
C ASP A 32 7.19 3.62 -0.11
N CYS A 33 6.17 3.11 0.59
CA CYS A 33 6.04 3.30 2.02
C CYS A 33 7.17 2.56 2.75
N GLN A 34 8.04 3.31 3.43
CA GLN A 34 9.20 2.75 4.13
C GLN A 34 8.85 2.21 5.53
N ASP A 35 7.82 2.76 6.16
CA ASP A 35 7.48 2.55 7.56
C ASP A 35 6.45 1.43 7.77
N LYS A 36 5.66 1.11 6.74
CA LYS A 36 4.56 0.13 6.81
C LYS A 36 4.69 -0.93 5.73
N ILE A 37 4.28 -2.15 6.07
CA ILE A 37 4.29 -3.33 5.20
C ILE A 37 2.90 -3.95 5.18
N ARG A 38 2.42 -4.26 3.97
CA ARG A 38 1.21 -5.08 3.77
C ARG A 38 1.55 -6.55 4.02
N ASP A 39 0.80 -7.19 4.91
CA ASP A 39 0.95 -8.60 5.29
C ASP A 39 -0.39 -9.32 5.08
N GLY A 40 -0.55 -9.92 3.89
CA GLY A 40 -1.81 -10.51 3.47
C GLY A 40 -2.98 -9.51 3.50
N ALA A 41 -3.95 -9.80 4.38
CA ALA A 41 -5.13 -8.98 4.59
C ALA A 41 -4.93 -7.88 5.65
N ASP A 42 -3.73 -7.68 6.18
CA ASP A 42 -3.42 -6.71 7.24
C ASP A 42 -2.22 -5.80 6.88
N VAL A 43 -1.96 -4.82 7.74
CA VAL A 43 -0.81 -3.91 7.66
C VAL A 43 -0.07 -3.95 8.99
N ARG A 44 1.27 -4.01 8.92
CA ARG A 44 2.15 -3.96 10.11
C ARG A 44 3.28 -2.98 9.91
N ASP A 45 3.91 -2.58 11.01
CA ASP A 45 5.12 -1.75 10.95
C ASP A 45 6.29 -2.51 10.33
N ALA A 46 7.07 -1.78 9.53
CA ALA A 46 8.32 -2.25 8.97
C ALA A 46 9.35 -2.41 10.09
N ARG A 47 10.10 -3.51 10.07
CA ARG A 47 11.19 -3.75 11.03
C ARG A 47 12.44 -2.93 10.69
N SER A 48 12.52 -2.44 9.46
CA SER A 48 13.57 -1.57 8.93
C SER A 48 12.99 -0.79 7.74
N PRO A 49 13.51 0.40 7.41
CA PRO A 49 13.10 1.13 6.21
C PRO A 49 13.23 0.24 4.97
N ARG A 50 12.25 0.33 4.07
CA ARG A 50 12.36 -0.33 2.77
C ARG A 50 13.36 0.41 1.89
N ASP A 51 14.16 -0.35 1.13
CA ASP A 51 14.96 0.21 0.06
C ASP A 51 14.03 0.85 -0.98
N PRO A 52 14.33 2.08 -1.43
CA PRO A 52 13.52 2.81 -2.41
C PRO A 52 13.58 2.21 -3.82
#